data_AF-K5VHL7-F1
#
_entry.id   AF-K5VHL7-F1
#
_cell.length_a   1.000
_cell.length_b   1.000
_cell.length_c   1.000
_cell.angle_alpha   90.00
_cell.angle_beta   90.00
_cell.angle_gamma   90.00
#
_symmetry.space_group_name_H-M   'P 1'
#
loop_
_entity.id
_entity.type
_entity.pdbx_description
1 polymer ?
#
loop_
_entity_poly.entity_id
_entity_poly.type
_entity_poly.pdbx_seq_one_letter_code
_entity_poly.pdbx_strand_id
1 'polypeptide(L)'
;MLRLTHNQGARWITGAFRTSPMGAMTAVAGLMPLHLQLKKLFERSVIRINTLHPHHPVLSLLERRKAKGSTLHPNALERKSKTIRNVIKSPLDSVIDNPSSEIFDPLSEHIKPGHRLVDRHPDKVKFVLMPKNRKDRDEYHNSLNLAPVREPNALHLFTAGVKHKFDPSVPISH
;
A
#
# COMPACT_ATOMS: atom_id res chain seq x y z
N MET A 1 8.85 6.35 -23.79
CA MET A 1 7.39 6.46 -23.51
C MET A 1 7.06 7.63 -22.57
N LEU A 2 7.56 7.66 -21.32
CA LEU A 2 7.23 8.69 -20.31
C LEU A 2 7.42 10.16 -20.74
N ARG A 3 8.50 10.48 -21.45
CA ARG A 3 8.71 11.85 -21.96
C ARG A 3 7.65 12.25 -22.99
N LEU A 4 7.23 11.33 -23.85
CA LEU A 4 6.21 11.60 -24.87
C LEU A 4 4.86 11.91 -24.23
N THR A 5 4.46 11.13 -23.21
CA THR A 5 3.19 11.35 -22.50
C THR A 5 3.21 12.63 -21.67
N HIS A 6 4.33 12.94 -21.00
CA HIS A 6 4.50 14.21 -20.28
C HIS A 6 4.39 15.42 -21.21
N ASN A 7 5.04 15.36 -22.38
CA ASN A 7 4.96 16.42 -23.37
C ASN A 7 3.56 16.55 -23.97
N GLN A 8 2.88 15.43 -24.20
CA GLN A 8 1.52 15.46 -24.70
C GLN A 8 0.57 16.12 -23.71
N GLY A 9 0.70 15.79 -22.41
CA GLY A 9 -0.05 16.48 -21.35
C GLY A 9 0.26 17.98 -21.30
N ALA A 10 1.54 18.36 -21.40
CA ALA A 10 1.93 19.76 -21.47
C ALA A 10 1.28 20.50 -22.65
N ARG A 11 1.16 19.86 -23.83
CA ARG A 11 0.44 20.43 -24.99
C ARG A 11 -1.05 20.59 -24.73
N TRP A 12 -1.69 19.60 -24.11
CA TRP A 12 -3.11 19.69 -23.78
C TRP A 12 -3.42 20.83 -22.81
N ILE A 13 -2.55 21.06 -21.84
CA ILE A 13 -2.70 22.17 -20.87
C ILE A 13 -2.49 23.53 -21.55
N THR A 14 -1.46 23.64 -22.38
CA THR A 14 -1.03 24.94 -22.95
C THR A 14 -1.65 25.27 -24.30
N GLY A 15 -2.28 24.30 -24.98
CA GLY A 15 -2.73 24.45 -26.37
C GLY A 15 -1.59 24.59 -27.38
N ALA A 16 -0.34 24.30 -26.98
CA ALA A 16 0.85 24.58 -27.79
C ALA A 16 0.98 23.64 -29.01
N PHE A 17 1.55 24.15 -30.11
CA PHE A 17 1.80 23.39 -31.33
C PHE A 17 2.74 22.19 -31.11
N ARG A 18 2.69 21.21 -32.02
CA ARG A 18 3.55 20.02 -31.98
C ARG A 18 5.05 20.36 -31.93
N THR A 19 5.46 21.43 -32.59
CA THR A 19 6.85 21.91 -32.72
C THR A 19 7.30 22.82 -31.58
N SER A 20 6.41 23.15 -30.63
CA SER A 20 6.74 24.06 -29.54
C SER A 20 7.87 23.50 -28.65
N PRO A 21 8.79 24.36 -28.18
CA PRO A 21 9.92 23.93 -27.36
C PRO A 21 9.44 23.38 -26.02
N MET A 22 9.84 22.14 -25.74
CA MET A 22 9.38 21.36 -24.59
C MET A 22 9.62 22.06 -23.25
N GLY A 23 10.80 22.67 -23.06
CA GLY A 23 11.16 23.34 -21.80
C GLY A 23 10.24 24.53 -21.50
N ALA A 24 9.95 25.36 -22.52
CA ALA A 24 9.04 26.48 -22.38
C ALA A 24 7.61 26.02 -22.08
N MET A 25 7.13 25.00 -22.80
CA MET A 25 5.80 24.44 -22.55
C MET A 25 5.64 23.90 -21.13
N THR A 26 6.63 23.17 -20.61
CA THR A 26 6.54 22.65 -19.23
C THR A 26 6.52 23.77 -18.20
N ALA A 27 7.28 24.86 -18.42
CA ALA A 27 7.27 26.01 -17.54
C ALA A 27 5.92 26.75 -17.58
N VAL A 28 5.37 27.00 -18.77
CA VAL A 28 4.06 27.65 -18.96
C VAL A 28 2.92 26.80 -18.39
N ALA A 29 3.01 25.47 -18.53
CA ALA A 29 2.05 24.53 -17.96
C ALA A 29 2.16 24.39 -16.41
N GLY A 30 3.17 25.00 -15.78
CA GLY A 30 3.46 24.81 -14.36
C GLY A 30 3.90 23.37 -14.00
N LEU A 31 4.38 22.60 -14.98
CA LEU A 31 4.81 21.22 -14.79
C LEU A 31 6.29 21.18 -14.39
N MET A 32 6.59 20.48 -13.31
CA MET A 32 7.97 20.20 -12.92
C MET A 32 8.66 19.32 -13.98
N PRO A 33 9.92 19.59 -14.33
CA PRO A 33 10.68 18.75 -15.26
C PRO A 33 10.63 17.27 -14.87
N LEU A 34 10.36 16.40 -15.85
CA LEU A 34 10.14 14.97 -15.63
C LEU A 34 11.25 14.27 -14.81
N HIS A 35 12.51 14.64 -15.03
CA HIS A 35 13.63 14.06 -14.29
C HIS A 35 13.59 14.40 -12.78
N LEU A 36 13.16 15.62 -12.43
CA LEU A 36 12.96 16.02 -11.02
C LEU A 36 11.75 15.32 -10.41
N GLN A 37 10.69 15.11 -11.19
CA GLN A 37 9.53 14.34 -10.74
C GLN A 37 9.89 12.90 -10.41
N LEU A 38 10.69 12.26 -11.28
CA LEU A 38 11.20 10.92 -11.03
C LEU A 38 12.10 10.89 -9.79
N LYS A 39 13.00 11.86 -9.62
CA LYS A 39 13.85 11.98 -8.43
C LYS A 39 13.02 12.12 -7.15
N LYS A 40 12.03 13.01 -7.13
CA LYS A 40 11.12 13.20 -5.99
C LYS A 40 10.33 11.92 -5.66
N LEU A 41 9.81 11.22 -6.68
CA LEU A 41 9.09 9.96 -6.49
C LEU A 41 10.00 8.86 -5.94
N PHE A 42 11.23 8.80 -6.45
CA PHE A 42 12.27 7.88 -6.01
C PHE A 42 12.60 8.11 -4.52
N GLU A 43 12.93 9.33 -4.13
CA GLU A 43 13.24 9.70 -2.73
C GLU A 43 12.07 9.39 -1.79
N ARG A 44 10.84 9.74 -2.18
CA ARG A 44 9.63 9.41 -1.40
C ARG A 44 9.38 7.90 -1.29
N SER A 45 9.77 7.12 -2.29
CA SER A 45 9.62 5.66 -2.23
C SER A 45 10.63 5.04 -1.26
N VAL A 46 11.87 5.53 -1.24
CA VAL A 46 12.90 5.09 -0.28
C VAL A 46 12.43 5.35 1.16
N ILE A 47 11.96 6.56 1.46
CA ILE A 47 11.43 6.91 2.79
C ILE A 47 10.26 6.00 3.17
N ARG A 48 9.29 5.81 2.24
CA ARG A 48 8.14 4.94 2.51
C ARG A 48 8.54 3.52 2.81
N ILE A 49 9.50 2.95 2.08
CA ILE A 49 10.03 1.61 2.34
C ILE A 49 10.59 1.51 3.76
N ASN A 50 11.26 2.56 4.23
CA ASN A 50 11.79 2.62 5.59
C ASN A 50 10.71 2.78 6.68
N THR A 51 9.50 3.23 6.36
CA THR A 51 8.37 3.25 7.31
C THR A 51 7.58 1.94 7.34
N LEU A 52 7.90 0.97 6.46
CA LEU A 52 7.15 -0.28 6.40
C LEU A 52 7.41 -1.20 7.59
N HIS A 53 6.37 -1.93 7.98
CA HIS A 53 6.43 -3.02 8.95
C HIS A 53 7.39 -4.13 8.49
N PRO A 54 8.15 -4.79 9.39
CA PRO A 54 9.11 -5.85 9.05
C PRO A 54 8.55 -6.99 8.18
N HIS A 55 7.25 -7.29 8.32
CA HIS A 55 6.59 -8.37 7.56
C HIS A 55 5.94 -7.90 6.26
N HIS A 56 6.23 -6.68 5.78
CA HIS A 56 5.61 -6.17 4.56
C HIS A 56 6.16 -6.88 3.30
N PRO A 57 5.31 -7.27 2.32
CA PRO A 57 5.74 -8.04 1.15
C PRO A 57 6.79 -7.32 0.30
N VAL A 58 6.79 -5.99 0.27
CA VAL A 58 7.83 -5.23 -0.45
C VAL A 58 9.22 -5.45 0.15
N LEU A 59 9.35 -5.64 1.47
CA LEU A 59 10.64 -5.92 2.11
C LEU A 59 11.17 -7.31 1.73
N SER A 60 10.29 -8.28 1.49
CA SER A 60 10.68 -9.63 1.03
C SER A 60 11.32 -9.63 -0.36
N LEU A 61 11.08 -8.58 -1.16
CA LEU A 61 11.65 -8.40 -2.50
C LEU A 61 13.01 -7.70 -2.46
N LEU A 62 13.37 -7.09 -1.34
CA LEU A 62 14.66 -6.41 -1.16
C LEU A 62 15.79 -7.40 -0.93
N GLU A 63 17.02 -6.87 -0.88
CA GLU A 63 18.19 -7.63 -0.43
C GLU A 63 18.10 -7.95 1.06
N ARG A 64 18.68 -9.07 1.51
CA ARG A 64 18.63 -9.54 2.90
C ARG A 64 19.00 -8.47 3.93
N ARG A 65 20.02 -7.67 3.63
CA ARG A 65 20.48 -6.57 4.49
C ARG A 65 19.40 -5.50 4.69
N LYS A 66 18.54 -5.29 3.70
CA LYS A 66 17.51 -4.24 3.66
C LYS A 66 16.12 -4.75 4.03
N ALA A 67 15.94 -6.06 4.10
CA ALA A 67 14.65 -6.69 4.35
C ALA A 67 14.14 -6.55 5.82
N LYS A 68 14.89 -5.90 6.72
CA LYS A 68 14.52 -5.71 8.14
C LYS A 68 14.06 -6.99 8.86
N GLY A 69 14.69 -8.12 8.54
CA GLY A 69 14.32 -9.43 9.10
C GLY A 69 13.14 -10.13 8.40
N SER A 70 12.58 -9.56 7.34
CA SER A 70 11.56 -10.22 6.49
C SER A 70 12.12 -11.45 5.79
N THR A 71 11.27 -12.47 5.61
CA THR A 71 11.60 -13.66 4.81
C THR A 71 11.75 -13.29 3.35
N LEU A 72 12.86 -13.67 2.70
CA LEU A 72 13.09 -13.35 1.29
C LEU A 72 12.19 -14.16 0.36
N HIS A 73 11.57 -13.48 -0.59
CA HIS A 73 10.76 -14.10 -1.63
C HIS A 73 11.63 -14.75 -2.72
N PRO A 74 11.17 -15.81 -3.43
CA PRO A 74 11.93 -16.42 -4.53
C PRO A 74 12.35 -15.48 -5.66
N ASN A 75 11.57 -14.41 -5.88
CA ASN A 75 11.87 -13.36 -6.86
C ASN A 75 12.56 -12.13 -6.26
N ALA A 76 13.13 -12.22 -5.06
CA ALA A 76 13.86 -11.12 -4.44
C ALA A 76 15.01 -10.63 -5.31
N LEU A 77 15.31 -9.33 -5.20
CA LEU A 77 16.34 -8.64 -6.00
C LEU A 77 17.73 -9.26 -5.82
N GLU A 78 18.03 -9.76 -4.62
CA GLU A 78 19.29 -10.46 -4.31
C GLU A 78 19.49 -11.73 -5.14
N ARG A 79 18.40 -12.44 -5.48
CA ARG A 79 18.46 -13.65 -6.30
C ARG A 79 18.62 -13.35 -7.79
N LYS A 80 18.52 -12.08 -8.21
CA LYS A 80 18.76 -11.67 -9.59
C LYS A 80 20.25 -11.56 -9.88
N SER A 81 20.63 -11.85 -11.13
CA SER A 81 22.02 -11.76 -11.57
C SER A 81 22.57 -10.34 -11.44
N LYS A 82 23.89 -10.20 -11.25
CA LYS A 82 24.56 -8.90 -11.13
C LYS A 82 24.28 -7.99 -12.35
N THR A 83 24.24 -8.56 -13.54
CA THR A 83 23.92 -7.84 -14.78
C THR A 83 22.53 -7.22 -14.73
N ILE A 84 21.53 -7.97 -14.27
CA ILE A 84 20.15 -7.48 -14.15
C ILE A 84 20.06 -6.38 -13.09
N ARG A 85 20.75 -6.53 -11.96
CA ARG A 85 20.79 -5.50 -10.91
C ARG A 85 21.42 -4.20 -11.40
N ASN A 86 22.47 -4.25 -12.21
CA ASN A 86 23.10 -3.04 -12.75
C ASN A 86 22.22 -2.27 -13.74
N VAL A 87 21.32 -2.98 -14.44
CA VAL A 87 20.34 -2.36 -15.37
C VAL A 87 19.17 -1.75 -14.60
N ILE A 88 18.72 -2.43 -13.55
CA ILE A 88 17.61 -2.00 -12.72
C ILE A 88 18.14 -1.01 -11.69
N LYS A 89 18.22 0.28 -12.02
CA LYS A 89 18.41 1.34 -11.01
C LYS A 89 17.09 1.57 -10.26
N SER A 90 16.78 0.69 -9.32
CA SER A 90 15.53 0.74 -8.56
C SER A 90 15.67 1.57 -7.28
N PRO A 91 14.61 2.25 -6.82
CA PRO A 91 14.58 2.79 -5.46
C PRO A 91 14.85 1.74 -4.38
N LEU A 92 14.60 0.46 -4.70
CA LEU A 92 14.89 -0.68 -3.83
C LEU A 92 16.40 -0.88 -3.58
N ASP A 93 17.26 -0.46 -4.51
CA ASP A 93 18.71 -0.57 -4.38
C ASP A 93 19.32 0.55 -3.55
N SER A 94 18.70 1.73 -3.52
CA SER A 94 19.19 2.91 -2.80
C SER A 94 18.75 2.99 -1.34
N VAL A 95 18.00 2.00 -0.83
CA VAL A 95 17.54 1.96 0.59
C VAL A 95 18.71 1.65 1.55
N ILE A 96 19.94 2.02 1.22
CA ILE A 96 21.13 1.54 1.93
C ILE A 96 21.28 2.22 3.30
N ASP A 97 20.83 3.47 3.45
CA ASP A 97 20.89 4.16 4.73
C ASP A 97 19.57 4.89 4.94
N ASN A 98 18.95 4.71 6.10
CA ASN A 98 17.72 5.42 6.45
C ASN A 98 18.04 6.92 6.47
N PRO A 99 17.59 7.73 5.49
CA PRO A 99 18.01 9.13 5.44
C PRO A 99 17.35 9.96 6.56
N SER A 100 16.34 9.41 7.22
CA SER A 100 15.66 10.02 8.35
C SER A 100 16.25 9.56 9.68
N SER A 101 16.62 10.52 10.53
CA SER A 101 16.88 10.30 11.95
C SER A 101 15.60 9.95 12.73
N GLU A 102 14.43 10.20 12.13
CA GLU A 102 13.13 9.96 12.74
C GLU A 102 12.78 8.46 12.73
N ILE A 103 12.41 7.97 13.91
CA ILE A 103 11.95 6.60 14.12
C ILE A 103 10.43 6.59 13.95
N PHE A 104 9.96 5.83 12.96
CA PHE A 104 8.53 5.65 12.72
C PHE A 104 8.10 4.29 13.24
N ASP A 105 7.09 4.27 14.13
CA ASP A 105 6.41 3.02 14.48
C ASP A 105 5.52 2.62 13.29
N PRO A 106 5.76 1.47 12.64
CA PRO A 106 4.97 1.03 11.48
C PRO A 106 3.51 0.73 11.82
N LEU A 107 3.17 0.55 13.10
CA LEU A 107 1.81 0.25 13.54
C LEU A 107 1.40 1.24 14.63
N SER A 108 0.16 1.72 14.55
CA SER A 108 -0.44 2.46 15.66
C SER A 108 -0.58 1.57 16.89
N GLU A 109 -0.47 2.16 18.08
CA GLU A 109 -0.65 1.45 19.35
C GLU A 109 -1.99 0.73 19.45
N HIS A 110 -3.04 1.31 18.85
CA HIS A 110 -4.38 0.73 18.79
C HIS A 110 -4.47 -0.55 17.93
N ILE A 111 -3.42 -0.88 17.17
CA ILE A 111 -3.33 -2.09 16.31
C ILE A 111 -2.52 -3.19 17.00
N LYS A 112 -1.92 -2.91 18.17
CA LYS A 112 -1.22 -3.92 18.97
C LYS A 112 -2.23 -4.98 19.46
N PRO A 113 -1.90 -6.28 19.42
CA PRO A 113 -2.75 -7.32 20.01
C PRO A 113 -3.13 -6.96 21.45
N GLY A 114 -4.39 -7.14 21.82
CA GLY A 114 -4.96 -6.73 23.11
C GLY A 114 -5.48 -5.29 23.16
N HIS A 115 -5.13 -4.45 22.19
CA HIS A 115 -5.60 -3.06 22.10
C HIS A 115 -6.52 -2.79 20.92
N ARG A 116 -6.72 -3.78 20.04
CA ARG A 116 -7.65 -3.67 18.92
C ARG A 116 -9.08 -3.63 19.43
N LEU A 117 -9.98 -2.99 18.67
CA LEU A 117 -11.42 -2.98 18.98
C LEU A 117 -11.98 -4.40 19.17
N VAL A 118 -11.52 -5.34 18.33
CA VAL A 118 -11.89 -6.75 18.39
C VAL A 118 -11.38 -7.46 19.64
N ASP A 119 -10.25 -7.02 20.19
CA ASP A 119 -9.63 -7.61 21.37
C ASP A 119 -10.26 -7.04 22.66
N ARG A 120 -10.56 -5.73 22.67
CA ARG A 120 -11.11 -5.02 23.84
C ARG A 120 -12.62 -5.21 24.02
N HIS A 121 -13.35 -5.36 22.91
CA HIS A 121 -14.80 -5.48 22.91
C HIS A 121 -15.25 -6.66 22.03
N PRO A 122 -14.83 -7.90 22.36
CA PRO A 122 -15.18 -9.08 21.57
C PRO A 122 -16.69 -9.33 21.56
N ASP A 123 -17.38 -8.93 22.62
CA ASP A 123 -18.84 -9.00 22.79
C ASP A 123 -19.59 -8.02 21.87
N LYS A 124 -18.94 -6.91 21.50
CA LYS A 124 -19.55 -5.87 20.67
C LYS A 124 -19.22 -6.03 19.19
N VAL A 125 -18.14 -6.73 18.82
CA VAL A 125 -17.73 -6.85 17.42
C VAL A 125 -18.26 -8.13 16.79
N LYS A 126 -19.22 -7.99 15.87
CA LYS A 126 -19.72 -9.11 15.05
C LYS A 126 -19.09 -9.10 13.66
N PHE A 127 -18.34 -10.16 13.35
CA PHE A 127 -17.87 -10.42 12.00
C PHE A 127 -18.97 -11.10 11.21
N VAL A 128 -19.45 -10.45 10.15
CA VAL A 128 -20.46 -11.05 9.28
C VAL A 128 -19.95 -11.15 7.87
N LEU A 129 -20.07 -12.35 7.30
CA LEU A 129 -19.73 -12.59 5.91
C LEU A 129 -20.85 -12.07 5.02
N MET A 130 -20.48 -11.21 4.06
CA MET A 130 -21.40 -10.71 3.05
C MET A 130 -21.99 -11.88 2.24
N PRO A 131 -23.34 -11.95 2.09
CA PRO A 131 -23.97 -12.88 1.17
C PRO A 131 -23.45 -12.65 -0.26
N LYS A 132 -23.23 -13.74 -1.00
CA LYS A 132 -22.76 -13.67 -2.40
C LYS A 132 -23.86 -13.28 -3.38
N ASN A 133 -25.09 -13.74 -3.12
CA ASN A 133 -26.24 -13.46 -3.98
C ASN A 133 -26.71 -12.02 -3.79
N ARG A 134 -27.13 -11.40 -4.89
CA ARG A 134 -27.58 -10.00 -4.91
C ARG A 134 -28.83 -9.78 -4.06
N LYS A 135 -29.84 -10.66 -4.18
CA LYS A 135 -31.10 -10.55 -3.43
C LYS A 135 -30.87 -10.68 -1.92
N ASP A 136 -30.12 -11.71 -1.51
CA ASP A 136 -29.76 -11.96 -0.12
C ASP A 136 -28.91 -10.82 0.46
N ARG A 137 -28.09 -10.16 -0.37
CA ARG A 137 -27.33 -8.97 0.02
C ARG A 137 -28.24 -7.77 0.27
N ASP A 138 -29.25 -7.54 -0.56
CA ASP A 138 -30.19 -6.42 -0.41
C ASP A 138 -31.04 -6.58 0.87
N GLU A 139 -31.52 -7.80 1.13
CA GLU A 139 -32.21 -8.13 2.40
C GLU A 139 -31.29 -7.95 3.61
N TYR A 140 -30.04 -8.39 3.51
CA TYR A 140 -29.07 -8.23 4.58
C TYR A 140 -28.72 -6.75 4.84
N HIS A 141 -28.58 -5.91 3.80
CA HIS A 141 -28.40 -4.47 3.97
C HIS A 141 -29.59 -3.80 4.68
N ASN A 142 -30.82 -4.21 4.35
CA ASN A 142 -32.00 -3.73 5.06
C ASN A 142 -31.99 -4.14 6.53
N SER A 143 -31.52 -5.35 6.85
CA SER A 143 -31.37 -5.81 8.24
C SER A 143 -30.29 -5.04 9.02
N LEU A 144 -29.19 -4.65 8.36
CA LEU A 144 -28.12 -3.84 8.96
C LEU A 144 -28.57 -2.42 9.26
N ASN A 145 -29.39 -1.80 8.40
CA ASN A 145 -29.95 -0.48 8.66
C ASN A 145 -30.88 -0.48 9.89
N LEU A 146 -31.45 -1.64 10.23
CA LEU A 146 -32.27 -1.86 11.43
C LEU A 146 -31.45 -2.34 12.64
N ALA A 147 -30.18 -2.72 12.46
CA ALA A 147 -29.31 -3.23 13.53
C ALA A 147 -29.08 -2.23 14.68
N PRO A 148 -28.92 -0.90 14.44
CA PRO A 148 -28.82 0.09 15.52
C PRO A 148 -30.05 0.13 16.44
N VAL A 149 -31.20 -0.34 15.95
CA VAL A 149 -32.47 -0.37 16.70
C VAL A 149 -32.63 -1.68 17.48
N ARG A 150 -32.05 -2.80 17.00
CA ARG A 150 -32.16 -4.13 17.63
C ARG A 150 -31.02 -4.46 18.59
N GLU A 151 -29.81 -3.99 18.28
CA GLU A 151 -28.59 -4.23 19.07
C GLU A 151 -27.80 -2.91 19.21
N PRO A 152 -28.27 -1.95 20.01
CA PRO A 152 -27.70 -0.59 20.07
C PRO A 152 -26.23 -0.54 20.52
N ASN A 153 -25.70 -1.63 21.11
CA ASN A 153 -24.34 -1.72 21.64
C ASN A 153 -23.37 -2.53 20.74
N ALA A 154 -23.84 -3.08 19.61
CA ALA A 154 -23.02 -3.89 18.71
C ALA A 154 -22.39 -3.05 17.59
N LEU A 155 -21.08 -3.22 17.38
CA LEU A 155 -20.31 -2.65 16.28
C LEU A 155 -20.11 -3.71 15.20
N HIS A 156 -20.69 -3.49 14.02
CA HIS A 156 -20.51 -4.39 12.88
C HIS A 156 -19.24 -4.02 12.10
N LEU A 157 -18.25 -4.93 12.10
CA LEU A 157 -17.04 -4.77 11.29
C LEU A 157 -17.19 -5.55 9.98
N PHE A 158 -17.18 -4.84 8.85
CA PHE A 158 -17.24 -5.44 7.52
C PHE A 158 -15.84 -5.70 6.99
N THR A 159 -15.44 -6.97 6.93
CA THR A 159 -14.21 -7.36 6.24
C THR A 159 -14.53 -7.55 4.75
N ALA A 160 -13.78 -6.85 3.90
CA ALA A 160 -13.94 -6.94 2.46
C ALA A 160 -13.45 -8.30 1.94
N GLY A 161 -14.33 -9.31 1.95
CA GLY A 161 -14.30 -10.47 1.04
C GLY A 161 -13.01 -11.30 0.92
N VAL A 162 -12.03 -11.18 1.81
CA VAL A 162 -10.84 -12.04 1.77
C VAL A 162 -11.21 -13.39 2.35
N LYS A 163 -11.22 -14.43 1.49
CA LYS A 163 -11.26 -15.83 1.91
C LYS A 163 -9.99 -16.14 2.71
N HIS A 164 -10.04 -16.01 4.03
CA HIS A 164 -9.08 -16.72 4.88
C HIS A 164 -9.62 -18.14 5.06
N LYS A 165 -8.98 -19.12 4.41
CA LYS A 165 -9.11 -20.53 4.81
C LYS A 165 -8.43 -20.64 6.17
N PHE A 166 -9.20 -20.60 7.24
CA PHE A 166 -8.71 -21.05 8.54
C PHE A 166 -8.89 -22.56 8.60
N ASP A 167 -7.79 -23.28 8.78
CA ASP A 167 -7.84 -24.72 9.06
C ASP A 167 -8.35 -24.90 10.50
N PRO A 168 -9.49 -25.58 10.72
CA PRO A 168 -10.07 -25.78 12.04
C PRO A 168 -9.28 -26.75 12.93
N SER A 169 -8.13 -27.27 12.46
CA SER A 169 -7.29 -28.24 13.16
C SER A 169 -6.23 -27.61 14.07
N VAL A 170 -6.09 -26.28 14.11
CA VAL A 170 -5.11 -25.61 14.98
C VAL A 170 -5.80 -25.19 16.28
N PRO A 171 -5.53 -25.84 17.43
CA PRO A 171 -6.06 -25.38 18.70
C PRO A 171 -5.45 -24.02 19.05
N ILE A 172 -6.32 -23.06 19.36
CA ILE A 172 -5.93 -21.76 19.89
C ILE A 172 -5.60 -22.00 21.37
N SER A 173 -4.33 -21.85 21.75
CA SER A 173 -3.95 -21.89 23.17
C SER A 173 -4.57 -20.69 23.88
N HIS A 174 -5.33 -20.98 24.94
CA HIS A 174 -5.73 -20.00 25.94
C HIS A 174 -4.53 -19.50 26.75
#